data_AF-A0A7J0AGG9-F1
#
_entry.id   AF-A0A7J0AGG9-F1
#
_cell.length_a   1.000
_cell.length_b   1.000
_cell.length_c   1.000
_cell.angle_alpha   90.00
_cell.angle_beta   90.00
_cell.angle_gamma   90.00
#
_symmetry.space_group_name_H-M   'P 1'
#
loop_
_entity.id
_entity.type
_entity.pdbx_description
1 polymer ?
#
loop_
_entity_poly.entity_id
_entity_poly.type
_entity_poly.pdbx_seq_one_letter_code
_entity_poly.pdbx_strand_id
1 'polypeptide(L)'
;MSAFFDKVFQTIKSAAKIALYSRCPSISRAEKPERIVIMGNGPSLNRTIADSPELLRRYPTMAVNFAANAPVFRELKPRYYVLADPHFFKAKEDVNVAKLWESLSDIDWTMTLYVPTRELSSTRRLLDGSNIRVEGFNAVGAEGFRWFSHMAYRLGLAMPRPRNVLIPAIMLAIGAGFKSIVITGADHSWMKTLSVTDNNEVVSIQPHFYTEDNKENERILHEYKGYPLHSIVESFAVAFRSYHHIQEYALRHGISITNATPESFIDAFPRVKAEDMYGA
;
A
#
# COMPACT_ATOMS: atom_id res chain seq x y z
N MET A 1 5.51 -1.73 -34.73
CA MET A 1 4.17 -1.14 -34.94
C MET A 1 3.21 -1.47 -33.80
N SER A 2 2.97 -2.74 -33.45
CA SER A 2 2.02 -3.12 -32.37
C SER A 2 2.26 -2.39 -31.03
N ALA A 3 3.49 -2.40 -30.50
CA ALA A 3 3.79 -1.73 -29.23
C ALA A 3 3.53 -0.21 -29.21
N PHE A 4 3.56 0.46 -30.37
CA PHE A 4 3.22 1.88 -30.46
C PHE A 4 1.71 2.08 -30.38
N PHE A 5 0.93 1.31 -31.14
CA PHE A 5 -0.53 1.34 -31.10
C PHE A 5 -1.06 0.96 -29.71
N ASP A 6 -0.43 -0.01 -29.04
CA ASP A 6 -0.75 -0.37 -27.66
C ASP A 6 -0.55 0.82 -26.72
N LYS A 7 0.55 1.56 -26.85
CA LYS A 7 0.78 2.77 -26.05
C LYS A 7 -0.24 3.87 -26.32
N VAL A 8 -0.60 4.09 -27.59
CA VAL A 8 -1.65 5.05 -27.96
C VAL A 8 -2.98 4.67 -27.29
N PHE A 9 -3.41 3.41 -27.43
CA PHE A 9 -4.65 2.92 -26.84
C PHE A 9 -4.65 3.04 -25.31
N GLN A 10 -3.56 2.62 -24.65
CA GLN A 10 -3.45 2.74 -23.18
C GLN A 10 -3.46 4.21 -22.72
N THR A 11 -2.82 5.12 -23.46
CA THR A 11 -2.85 6.56 -23.16
C THR A 11 -4.27 7.11 -23.28
N ILE A 12 -4.99 6.81 -24.36
CA ILE A 12 -6.39 7.26 -24.55
C ILE A 12 -7.27 6.71 -23.42
N LYS A 13 -7.18 5.42 -23.12
CA LYS A 13 -7.92 4.78 -22.02
C LYS A 13 -7.61 5.43 -20.67
N SER A 14 -6.34 5.75 -20.42
CA SER A 14 -5.92 6.38 -19.17
C SER A 14 -6.41 7.84 -19.08
N ALA A 15 -6.35 8.60 -20.18
CA ALA A 15 -6.90 9.95 -20.24
C ALA A 15 -8.41 9.95 -19.98
N ALA A 16 -9.16 9.02 -20.58
CA ALA A 16 -10.59 8.87 -20.34
C ALA A 16 -10.88 8.53 -18.87
N LYS A 17 -10.15 7.58 -18.27
CA LYS A 17 -10.27 7.26 -16.84
C LYS A 17 -9.97 8.47 -15.96
N ILE A 18 -8.93 9.23 -16.27
CA ILE A 18 -8.56 10.42 -15.51
C ILE A 18 -9.70 11.45 -15.56
N ALA A 19 -10.19 11.75 -16.76
CA ALA A 19 -11.29 12.71 -16.96
C ALA A 19 -12.57 12.30 -16.22
N LEU A 20 -12.94 11.02 -16.25
CA LEU A 20 -14.15 10.52 -15.61
C LEU A 20 -14.01 10.48 -14.08
N TYR A 21 -12.89 9.98 -13.58
CA TYR A 21 -12.79 9.52 -12.21
C TYR A 21 -11.89 10.36 -11.30
N SER A 22 -10.97 11.14 -11.85
CA SER A 22 -10.06 11.95 -11.04
C SER A 22 -10.73 13.25 -10.60
N ARG A 23 -10.34 13.72 -9.43
CA ARG A 23 -10.76 14.99 -8.82
C ARG A 23 -9.53 15.73 -8.33
N CYS A 24 -9.69 16.97 -7.87
CA CYS A 24 -8.56 17.72 -7.33
C CYS A 24 -8.01 16.99 -6.08
N PRO A 25 -6.76 16.49 -6.10
CA PRO A 25 -6.15 15.91 -4.91
C PRO A 25 -5.85 17.03 -3.89
N SER A 26 -5.79 16.68 -2.60
CA SER A 26 -5.50 17.65 -1.53
C SER A 26 -4.25 17.30 -0.71
N ILE A 27 -3.34 16.54 -1.32
CA ILE A 27 -2.09 16.09 -0.71
C ILE A 27 -1.20 17.30 -0.41
N SER A 28 -0.88 17.51 0.86
CA SER A 28 0.04 18.58 1.27
C SER A 28 1.50 18.11 1.32
N ARG A 29 2.41 19.08 1.23
CA ARG A 29 3.84 18.83 1.46
C ARG A 29 4.07 18.54 2.94
N ALA A 30 4.88 17.52 3.22
CA ALA A 30 5.37 17.28 4.57
C ALA A 30 6.34 18.40 4.99
N GLU A 31 6.38 18.73 6.28
CA GLU A 31 7.23 19.80 6.83
C GLU A 31 8.73 19.50 6.69
N LYS A 32 9.13 18.24 6.91
CA LYS A 32 10.51 17.75 6.77
C LYS A 32 10.53 16.51 5.88
N PRO A 33 10.38 16.69 4.54
CA PRO A 33 10.18 15.60 3.60
C PRO A 33 11.49 14.88 3.22
N GLU A 34 12.33 14.55 4.20
CA GLU A 34 13.60 13.88 3.95
C GLU A 34 13.39 12.39 3.75
N ARG A 35 12.97 11.71 4.83
CA ARG A 35 12.76 10.27 4.86
C ARG A 35 11.45 9.90 5.54
N ILE A 36 10.78 8.88 5.01
CA ILE A 36 9.60 8.25 5.62
C ILE A 36 9.74 6.74 5.60
N VAL A 37 9.22 6.08 6.64
CA VAL A 37 9.09 4.63 6.70
C VAL A 37 7.64 4.24 6.46
N ILE A 38 7.36 3.49 5.40
CA ILE A 38 6.04 2.91 5.14
C ILE A 38 5.99 1.53 5.78
N MET A 39 5.00 1.33 6.64
CA MET A 39 4.77 0.10 7.39
C MET A 39 3.60 -0.64 6.74
N GLY A 40 3.91 -1.70 5.99
CA GLY A 40 2.92 -2.69 5.58
C GLY A 40 2.47 -3.54 6.76
N ASN A 41 1.42 -4.35 6.57
CA ASN A 41 0.82 -5.14 7.65
C ASN A 41 1.23 -6.62 7.64
N GLY A 42 2.33 -6.93 6.97
CA GLY A 42 2.85 -8.28 6.90
C GLY A 42 3.60 -8.69 8.18
N PRO A 43 3.69 -10.00 8.48
CA PRO A 43 4.25 -10.51 9.73
C PRO A 43 5.69 -10.06 10.01
N SER A 44 6.48 -9.76 8.97
CA SER A 44 7.85 -9.26 9.12
C SER A 44 7.94 -7.87 9.77
N LEU A 45 6.83 -7.11 9.83
CA LEU A 45 6.80 -5.83 10.56
C LEU A 45 7.15 -6.02 12.04
N ASN A 46 6.69 -7.12 12.66
CA ASN A 46 6.97 -7.42 14.06
C ASN A 46 8.47 -7.54 14.34
N ARG A 47 9.23 -8.14 13.42
CA ARG A 47 10.69 -8.20 13.51
C ARG A 47 11.30 -6.81 13.36
N THR A 48 10.79 -5.99 12.46
CA THR A 48 11.26 -4.59 12.32
C THR A 48 11.05 -3.79 13.59
N ILE A 49 9.89 -3.94 14.25
CA ILE A 49 9.58 -3.28 15.52
C ILE A 49 10.51 -3.75 16.64
N ALA A 50 10.79 -5.06 16.71
CA ALA A 50 11.65 -5.64 17.74
C ALA A 50 13.14 -5.30 17.53
N ASP A 51 13.63 -5.47 16.30
CA ASP A 51 15.06 -5.48 16.00
C ASP A 51 15.57 -4.10 15.54
N SER A 52 14.67 -3.22 15.07
CA SER A 52 15.02 -1.89 14.56
C SER A 52 14.04 -0.78 15.00
N PRO A 53 13.69 -0.67 16.29
CA PRO A 53 12.74 0.33 16.78
C PRO A 53 13.22 1.77 16.52
N GLU A 54 14.53 2.01 16.51
CA GLU A 54 15.11 3.33 16.28
C GLU A 54 14.84 3.87 14.87
N LEU A 55 14.72 3.00 13.86
CA LEU A 55 14.29 3.39 12.51
C LEU A 55 12.88 4.01 12.55
N LEU A 56 11.98 3.40 13.31
CA LEU A 56 10.57 3.79 13.41
C LEU A 56 10.37 5.03 14.31
N ARG A 57 11.26 5.24 15.28
CA ARG A 57 11.24 6.42 16.17
C ARG A 57 11.88 7.66 15.53
N ARG A 58 12.97 7.49 14.77
CA ARG A 58 13.75 8.60 14.20
C ARG A 58 13.05 9.27 13.02
N TYR A 59 12.29 8.52 12.24
CA TYR A 59 11.66 9.02 11.02
C TYR A 59 10.14 8.96 11.11
N PRO A 60 9.40 9.87 10.43
CA PRO A 60 7.96 9.75 10.34
C PRO A 60 7.58 8.42 9.69
N THR A 61 6.52 7.82 10.20
CA THR A 61 6.00 6.55 9.70
C THR A 61 4.63 6.72 9.02
N MET A 62 4.35 5.83 8.07
CA MET A 62 3.05 5.71 7.40
C MET A 62 2.47 4.31 7.64
N ALA A 63 1.31 4.26 8.30
CA ALA A 63 0.56 3.02 8.51
C ALA A 63 -0.53 2.83 7.44
N VAL A 64 -1.00 1.59 7.27
CA VAL A 64 -1.99 1.25 6.23
C VAL A 64 -3.06 0.28 6.72
N ASN A 65 -4.21 0.25 6.02
CA ASN A 65 -5.30 -0.72 6.24
C ASN A 65 -5.76 -0.80 7.71
N PHE A 66 -5.71 -1.98 8.33
CA PHE A 66 -6.17 -2.24 9.70
C PHE A 66 -5.09 -2.03 10.78
N ALA A 67 -3.97 -1.36 10.47
CA ALA A 67 -2.89 -1.16 11.43
C ALA A 67 -3.37 -0.55 12.76
N ALA A 68 -4.36 0.36 12.73
CA ALA A 68 -4.92 0.97 13.94
C ALA A 68 -5.59 -0.01 14.93
N ASN A 69 -5.95 -1.21 14.48
CA ASN A 69 -6.56 -2.23 15.34
C ASN A 69 -5.53 -2.95 16.23
N ALA A 70 -4.23 -2.79 15.94
CA ALA A 70 -3.15 -3.40 16.70
C ALA A 70 -2.66 -2.46 17.82
N PRO A 71 -2.34 -2.97 19.04
CA PRO A 71 -1.85 -2.14 20.13
C PRO A 71 -0.62 -1.29 19.77
N VAL A 72 0.29 -1.86 18.99
CA VAL A 72 1.53 -1.20 18.54
C VAL A 72 1.28 0.10 17.75
N PHE A 73 0.08 0.29 17.18
CA PHE A 73 -0.27 1.54 16.51
C PHE A 73 -0.16 2.76 17.44
N ARG A 74 -0.63 2.63 18.69
CA ARG A 74 -0.56 3.71 19.69
C ARG A 74 0.85 3.93 20.22
N GLU A 75 1.72 2.92 20.14
CA GLU A 75 3.13 3.04 20.50
C GLU A 75 3.94 3.72 19.40
N LEU A 76 3.69 3.38 18.14
CA LEU A 76 4.40 3.90 16.98
C LEU A 76 3.97 5.32 16.59
N LYS A 77 2.74 5.72 16.95
CA LYS A 77 2.15 7.05 16.70
C LYS A 77 2.43 7.55 15.27
N PRO A 78 1.99 6.82 14.22
CA PRO A 78 2.34 7.18 12.86
C PRO A 78 1.83 8.56 12.46
N ARG A 79 2.66 9.30 11.73
CA ARG A 79 2.34 10.66 11.25
C ARG A 79 1.43 10.63 10.02
N TYR A 80 1.44 9.51 9.28
CA TYR A 80 0.65 9.32 8.08
C TYR A 80 -0.12 8.00 8.12
N TYR A 81 -1.28 7.97 7.47
CA TYR A 81 -2.11 6.78 7.36
C TYR A 81 -2.77 6.70 5.98
N VAL A 82 -2.93 5.50 5.41
CA VAL A 82 -3.63 5.30 4.13
C VAL A 82 -4.75 4.27 4.26
N LEU A 83 -5.96 4.69 3.88
CA LEU A 83 -7.09 3.81 3.61
C LEU A 83 -7.46 3.94 2.14
N ALA A 84 -7.31 2.86 1.37
CA ALA A 84 -7.56 2.87 -0.08
C ALA A 84 -8.72 1.97 -0.51
N ASP A 85 -8.99 0.90 0.24
CA ASP A 85 -10.00 -0.09 -0.11
C ASP A 85 -11.42 0.44 0.16
N PRO A 86 -12.36 0.33 -0.80
CA PRO A 86 -13.77 0.66 -0.58
C PRO A 86 -14.41 -0.03 0.63
N HIS A 87 -13.90 -1.20 1.04
CA HIS A 87 -14.36 -1.96 2.22
C HIS A 87 -14.43 -1.08 3.46
N PHE A 88 -13.39 -0.26 3.71
CA PHE A 88 -13.32 0.61 4.89
C PHE A 88 -14.43 1.67 4.97
N PHE A 89 -15.04 2.01 3.83
CA PHE A 89 -16.04 3.07 3.73
C PHE A 89 -17.46 2.54 3.54
N LYS A 90 -17.60 1.28 3.10
CA LYS A 90 -18.90 0.67 2.76
C LYS A 90 -19.36 -0.38 3.76
N ALA A 91 -18.45 -1.12 4.39
CA ALA A 91 -18.79 -2.22 5.28
C ALA A 91 -19.07 -1.73 6.71
N LYS A 92 -20.19 -1.01 6.89
CA LYS A 92 -20.57 -0.43 8.19
C LYS A 92 -20.85 -1.47 9.29
N GLU A 93 -21.20 -2.69 8.90
CA GLU A 93 -21.50 -3.80 9.82
C GLU A 93 -20.25 -4.63 10.20
N ASP A 94 -19.11 -4.37 9.56
CA ASP A 94 -17.87 -5.07 9.88
C ASP A 94 -17.27 -4.53 11.18
N VAL A 95 -17.22 -5.39 12.20
CA VAL A 95 -16.68 -5.07 13.54
C VAL A 95 -15.24 -4.57 13.48
N ASN A 96 -14.41 -5.09 12.57
CA ASN A 96 -13.02 -4.64 12.42
C ASN A 96 -12.94 -3.25 11.80
N VAL A 97 -13.87 -2.90 10.90
CA VAL A 97 -13.97 -1.55 10.33
C VAL A 97 -14.50 -0.57 11.37
N ALA A 98 -15.49 -0.96 12.17
CA ALA A 98 -15.96 -0.15 13.29
C ALA A 98 -14.84 0.15 14.29
N LYS A 99 -14.11 -0.88 14.73
CA LYS A 99 -12.96 -0.76 15.63
C LYS A 99 -11.85 0.12 15.05
N LEU A 100 -11.62 0.03 13.73
CA LEU A 100 -10.64 0.87 13.03
C LEU A 100 -11.00 2.35 13.14
N TRP A 101 -12.23 2.71 12.81
CA TRP A 101 -12.68 4.12 12.89
C TRP A 101 -12.69 4.66 14.31
N GLU A 102 -13.11 3.85 15.29
CA GLU A 102 -13.01 4.18 16.71
C GLU A 102 -11.56 4.46 17.12
N SER A 103 -10.65 3.53 16.79
CA SER A 103 -9.22 3.66 17.12
C SER A 103 -8.57 4.87 16.47
N LEU A 104 -9.00 5.25 15.26
CA LEU A 104 -8.54 6.46 14.58
C LEU A 104 -9.10 7.72 15.23
N SER A 105 -10.38 7.74 15.61
CA SER A 105 -10.99 8.91 16.24
C SER A 105 -10.40 9.25 17.62
N ASP A 106 -9.84 8.26 18.31
CA ASP A 106 -9.36 8.34 19.69
C ASP A 106 -7.84 8.60 19.82
N ILE A 107 -7.15 8.99 18.74
CA ILE A 107 -5.70 9.23 18.82
C ILE A 107 -5.36 10.55 19.53
N ASP A 108 -4.28 10.55 20.31
CA ASP A 108 -3.79 11.71 21.07
C ASP A 108 -2.69 12.53 20.35
N TRP A 109 -2.33 12.15 19.12
CA TRP A 109 -1.29 12.81 18.31
C TRP A 109 -1.82 13.27 16.96
N THR A 110 -1.14 14.25 16.35
CA THR A 110 -1.51 14.73 15.02
C THR A 110 -1.11 13.73 13.94
N MET A 111 -2.06 13.38 13.07
CA MET A 111 -1.84 12.46 11.95
C MET A 111 -2.51 12.96 10.67
N THR A 112 -1.93 12.66 9.51
CA THR A 112 -2.58 12.86 8.21
C THR A 112 -3.14 11.53 7.69
N LEU A 113 -4.45 11.47 7.49
CA LEU A 113 -5.14 10.33 6.89
C LEU A 113 -5.42 10.60 5.41
N TYR A 114 -4.88 9.75 4.54
CA TYR A 114 -5.15 9.75 3.12
C TYR A 114 -6.32 8.80 2.78
N VAL A 115 -7.33 9.33 2.11
CA VAL A 115 -8.49 8.59 1.60
C VAL A 115 -8.76 8.90 0.13
N PRO A 116 -9.48 8.05 -0.63
CA PRO A 116 -9.87 8.39 -1.99
C PRO A 116 -10.69 9.68 -1.99
N THR A 117 -10.50 10.56 -2.98
CA THR A 117 -11.16 11.88 -3.00
C THR A 117 -12.70 11.80 -2.94
N ARG A 118 -13.29 10.68 -3.37
CA ARG A 118 -14.74 10.43 -3.25
C ARG A 118 -15.22 10.29 -1.81
N GLU A 119 -14.36 9.79 -0.93
CA GLU A 119 -14.64 9.55 0.49
C GLU A 119 -14.16 10.72 1.37
N LEU A 120 -13.57 11.77 0.78
CA LEU A 120 -12.95 12.87 1.51
C LEU A 120 -13.95 13.63 2.38
N SER A 121 -15.12 13.97 1.83
CA SER A 121 -16.10 14.82 2.51
C SER A 121 -16.86 14.08 3.61
N SER A 122 -17.12 12.78 3.44
CA SER A 122 -17.71 11.91 4.46
C SER A 122 -16.71 11.65 5.58
N THR A 123 -15.46 11.32 5.25
CA THR A 123 -14.40 11.05 6.23
C THR A 123 -14.08 12.29 7.08
N ARG A 124 -14.04 13.49 6.47
CA ARG A 124 -13.85 14.74 7.22
C ARG A 124 -14.94 14.99 8.25
N ARG A 125 -16.19 14.67 7.93
CA ARG A 125 -17.31 14.79 8.88
C ARG A 125 -17.23 13.75 9.99
N LEU A 126 -16.81 12.52 9.66
CA LEU A 126 -16.65 11.45 10.63
C LEU A 126 -15.56 11.76 11.66
N LEU A 127 -14.49 12.42 11.23
CA LEU A 127 -13.33 12.74 12.05
C LEU A 127 -13.27 14.22 12.48
N ASP A 128 -14.41 14.91 12.44
CA ASP A 128 -14.48 16.31 12.88
C ASP A 128 -14.14 16.43 14.37
N GLY A 129 -13.34 17.43 14.72
CA GLY A 129 -12.81 17.60 16.09
C GLY A 129 -11.72 16.62 16.53
N SER A 130 -11.31 15.66 15.69
CA SER A 130 -10.19 14.76 15.99
C SER A 130 -8.81 15.40 15.71
N ASN A 131 -7.74 14.74 16.15
CA ASN A 131 -6.36 15.10 15.81
C ASN A 131 -5.93 14.69 14.38
N ILE A 132 -6.89 14.27 13.53
CA ILE A 132 -6.62 13.77 12.19
C ILE A 132 -6.94 14.83 11.12
N ARG A 133 -5.93 15.15 10.32
CA ARG A 133 -6.10 15.88 9.06
C ARG A 133 -6.42 14.90 7.94
N VAL A 134 -7.57 15.07 7.28
CA VAL A 134 -7.98 14.20 6.17
C VAL A 134 -7.66 14.82 4.80
N GLU A 135 -6.90 14.08 3.99
CA GLU A 135 -6.48 14.46 2.64
C GLU A 135 -6.96 13.44 1.58
N GLY A 136 -7.25 13.94 0.39
CA GLY A 136 -7.87 13.19 -0.71
C GLY A 136 -6.89 12.85 -1.81
N PHE A 137 -6.93 11.61 -2.30
CA PHE A 137 -6.13 11.16 -3.44
C PHE A 137 -6.95 10.42 -4.51
N ASN A 138 -6.40 10.35 -5.73
CA ASN A 138 -7.04 9.64 -6.85
C ASN A 138 -6.43 8.24 -7.01
N ALA A 139 -7.16 7.21 -6.61
CA ALA A 139 -6.82 5.80 -6.86
C ALA A 139 -7.09 5.39 -8.34
N VAL A 140 -6.59 6.17 -9.29
CA VAL A 140 -6.81 5.96 -10.73
C VAL A 140 -5.53 5.44 -11.36
N GLY A 141 -5.58 4.23 -11.94
CA GLY A 141 -4.46 3.65 -12.67
C GLY A 141 -4.29 4.27 -14.05
N ALA A 142 -3.10 4.79 -14.37
CA ALA A 142 -2.74 5.30 -15.70
C ALA A 142 -1.49 4.61 -16.28
N GLU A 143 -1.54 4.32 -17.57
CA GLU A 143 -0.51 3.66 -18.38
C GLU A 143 -0.46 4.31 -19.79
N GLY A 144 0.49 3.87 -20.61
CA GLY A 144 0.68 4.33 -21.99
C GLY A 144 2.03 4.99 -22.20
N PHE A 145 2.09 6.09 -22.95
CA PHE A 145 3.32 6.85 -23.08
C PHE A 145 3.80 7.37 -21.73
N ARG A 146 5.09 7.16 -21.46
CA ARG A 146 5.73 7.52 -20.19
C ARG A 146 5.57 8.99 -19.82
N TRP A 147 5.73 9.90 -20.78
CA TRP A 147 5.57 11.33 -20.52
C TRP A 147 4.17 11.65 -19.99
N PHE A 148 3.15 10.98 -20.52
CA PHE A 148 1.75 11.17 -20.14
C PHE A 148 1.49 10.60 -18.74
N SER A 149 1.90 9.35 -18.50
CA SER A 149 1.70 8.71 -17.19
C SER A 149 2.47 9.46 -16.10
N HIS A 150 3.72 9.86 -16.34
CA HIS A 150 4.53 10.61 -15.37
C HIS A 150 3.95 11.99 -15.07
N MET A 151 3.41 12.68 -16.09
CA MET A 151 2.69 13.93 -15.87
C MET A 151 1.46 13.71 -14.97
N ALA A 152 0.65 12.70 -15.25
CA ALA A 152 -0.53 12.39 -14.45
C ALA A 152 -0.18 12.01 -13.00
N TYR A 153 0.93 11.28 -12.80
CA TYR A 153 1.45 10.92 -11.49
C TYR A 153 1.90 12.16 -10.71
N ARG A 154 2.67 13.04 -11.35
CA ARG A 154 3.16 14.29 -10.75
C ARG A 154 2.03 15.22 -10.32
N LEU A 155 0.94 15.27 -11.09
CA LEU A 155 -0.24 16.06 -10.77
C LEU A 155 -1.17 15.41 -9.74
N GLY A 156 -0.86 14.18 -9.27
CA GLY A 156 -1.72 13.43 -8.35
C GLY A 156 -3.08 13.03 -8.95
N LEU A 157 -3.21 13.07 -10.29
CA LEU A 157 -4.42 12.68 -11.00
C LEU A 157 -4.50 11.17 -11.21
N ALA A 158 -3.35 10.50 -11.25
CA ALA A 158 -3.29 9.05 -11.39
C ALA A 158 -2.04 8.50 -10.69
N MET A 159 -1.92 7.18 -10.70
CA MET A 159 -0.75 6.43 -10.23
C MET A 159 -0.56 5.18 -11.09
N PRO A 160 0.58 4.47 -10.96
CA PRO A 160 0.66 3.07 -11.40
C PRO A 160 -0.52 2.27 -10.82
N ARG A 161 -1.02 1.28 -11.55
CA ARG A 161 -2.31 0.61 -11.24
C ARG A 161 -2.34 0.16 -9.76
N PRO A 162 -3.20 0.73 -8.89
CA PRO A 162 -3.16 0.49 -7.46
C PRO A 162 -3.87 -0.82 -7.08
N ARG A 163 -3.18 -1.95 -7.26
CA ARG A 163 -3.70 -3.29 -6.93
C ARG A 163 -3.68 -3.63 -5.44
N ASN A 164 -2.93 -2.88 -4.65
CA ASN A 164 -2.86 -2.99 -3.21
C ASN A 164 -2.58 -1.60 -2.61
N VAL A 165 -2.68 -1.48 -1.29
CA VAL A 165 -2.49 -0.21 -0.56
C VAL A 165 -1.05 0.32 -0.58
N LEU A 166 -0.05 -0.53 -0.82
CA LEU A 166 1.34 -0.10 -0.81
C LEU A 166 1.66 0.82 -2.00
N ILE A 167 1.03 0.58 -3.15
CA ILE A 167 1.16 1.43 -4.35
C ILE A 167 0.72 2.87 -4.08
N PRO A 168 -0.51 3.16 -3.62
CA PRO A 168 -0.89 4.51 -3.23
C PRO A 168 -0.03 5.03 -2.08
N ALA A 169 0.33 4.24 -1.07
CA ALA A 169 1.18 4.70 0.02
C ALA A 169 2.53 5.28 -0.47
N ILE A 170 3.21 4.58 -1.37
CA ILE A 170 4.46 5.07 -1.97
C ILE A 170 4.22 6.34 -2.79
N MET A 171 3.18 6.36 -3.63
CA MET A 171 2.88 7.52 -4.47
C MET A 171 2.46 8.75 -3.65
N LEU A 172 1.76 8.55 -2.53
CA LEU A 172 1.38 9.58 -1.58
C LEU A 172 2.61 10.14 -0.86
N ALA A 173 3.55 9.29 -0.43
CA ALA A 173 4.82 9.74 0.13
C ALA A 173 5.62 10.59 -0.88
N ILE A 174 5.67 10.18 -2.15
CA ILE A 174 6.28 10.98 -3.22
C ILE A 174 5.54 12.32 -3.40
N GLY A 175 4.21 12.30 -3.41
CA GLY A 175 3.36 13.50 -3.54
C GLY A 175 3.56 14.49 -2.38
N ALA A 176 3.67 13.96 -1.16
CA ALA A 176 3.99 14.73 0.05
C ALA A 176 5.43 15.28 0.03
N GLY A 177 6.28 14.80 -0.89
CA GLY A 177 7.60 15.34 -1.20
C GLY A 177 8.77 14.56 -0.65
N PHE A 178 8.55 13.41 0.00
CA PHE A 178 9.61 12.61 0.58
C PHE A 178 10.65 12.18 -0.46
N LYS A 179 11.93 12.30 -0.11
CA LYS A 179 13.06 11.96 -0.99
C LYS A 179 13.63 10.58 -0.76
N SER A 180 13.43 10.03 0.44
CA SER A 180 13.81 8.68 0.82
C SER A 180 12.59 7.95 1.38
N ILE A 181 12.23 6.82 0.79
CA ILE A 181 11.12 5.97 1.22
C ILE A 181 11.68 4.60 1.60
N VAL A 182 11.45 4.18 2.83
CA VAL A 182 11.85 2.85 3.32
C VAL A 182 10.59 2.03 3.52
N ILE A 183 10.52 0.87 2.90
CA ILE A 183 9.37 -0.03 2.99
C ILE A 183 9.69 -1.15 3.99
N THR A 184 8.79 -1.37 4.93
CA THR A 184 8.86 -2.43 5.95
C THR A 184 7.52 -3.18 5.99
N GLY A 185 7.49 -4.42 6.50
CA GLY A 185 6.25 -5.21 6.59
C GLY A 185 5.52 -5.49 5.26
N ALA A 186 6.19 -5.42 4.12
CA ALA A 186 5.60 -5.65 2.79
C ALA A 186 6.05 -6.99 2.20
N ASP A 187 5.64 -8.11 2.81
CA ASP A 187 6.12 -9.45 2.43
C ASP A 187 5.72 -9.86 1.01
N HIS A 188 4.45 -9.68 0.63
CA HIS A 188 3.92 -10.11 -0.67
C HIS A 188 4.17 -11.59 -1.00
N SER A 189 4.32 -12.44 0.04
CA SER A 189 4.69 -13.85 -0.09
C SER A 189 3.53 -14.79 -0.42
N TRP A 190 2.35 -14.27 -0.81
CA TRP A 190 1.14 -15.06 -1.10
C TRP A 190 1.35 -16.11 -2.20
N MET A 191 2.31 -15.90 -3.10
CA MET A 191 2.65 -16.89 -4.12
C MET A 191 3.30 -18.16 -3.54
N LYS A 192 3.91 -18.11 -2.35
CA LYS A 192 4.47 -19.31 -1.68
C LYS A 192 3.36 -20.29 -1.26
N THR A 193 2.15 -19.80 -1.02
CA THR A 193 1.04 -20.57 -0.44
C THR A 193 -0.07 -20.88 -1.44
N LEU A 194 0.02 -20.39 -2.68
CA LEU A 194 -1.03 -20.56 -3.69
C LEU A 194 -1.02 -21.99 -4.24
N SER A 195 -2.18 -22.66 -4.22
CA SER A 195 -2.34 -24.04 -4.68
C SER A 195 -3.70 -24.25 -5.37
N VAL A 196 -3.85 -25.40 -6.04
CA VAL A 196 -5.11 -25.86 -6.65
C VAL A 196 -5.42 -27.24 -6.11
N THR A 197 -6.63 -27.43 -5.58
CA THR A 197 -7.08 -28.71 -5.03
C THR A 197 -7.50 -29.69 -6.13
N ASP A 198 -7.68 -30.97 -5.79
CA ASP A 198 -8.22 -31.99 -6.71
C ASP A 198 -9.63 -31.67 -7.21
N ASN A 199 -10.36 -30.81 -6.50
CA ASN A 199 -11.67 -30.30 -6.91
C ASN A 199 -11.56 -29.07 -7.85
N ASN A 200 -10.38 -28.75 -8.38
CA ASN A 200 -10.08 -27.55 -9.18
C ASN A 200 -10.39 -26.22 -8.47
N GLU A 201 -10.28 -26.18 -7.14
CA GLU A 201 -10.47 -24.96 -6.37
C GLU A 201 -9.12 -24.30 -6.10
N VAL A 202 -8.98 -23.01 -6.41
CA VAL A 202 -7.79 -22.25 -6.03
C VAL A 202 -7.88 -21.86 -4.57
N VAL A 203 -6.82 -22.18 -3.82
CA VAL A 203 -6.75 -22.01 -2.37
C VAL A 203 -5.39 -21.43 -1.95
N SER A 204 -5.32 -20.92 -0.72
CA SER A 204 -4.06 -20.58 -0.06
C SER A 204 -3.82 -21.57 1.08
N ILE A 205 -2.75 -22.36 0.97
CA ILE A 205 -2.34 -23.36 1.96
C ILE A 205 -1.17 -22.76 2.75
N GLN A 206 -1.38 -22.47 4.03
CA GLN A 206 -0.30 -22.00 4.89
C GLN A 206 0.50 -23.21 5.42
N PRO A 207 1.77 -23.40 5.02
CA PRO A 207 2.58 -24.48 5.55
C PRO A 207 2.98 -24.15 6.99
N HIS A 208 2.47 -24.91 7.96
CA HIS A 208 3.04 -24.91 9.30
C HIS A 208 4.30 -25.78 9.29
N PHE A 209 5.43 -25.23 9.73
CA PHE A 209 6.73 -25.88 9.72
C PHE A 209 6.93 -26.64 11.06
N TYR A 210 6.55 -27.93 11.08
CA TYR A 210 6.76 -29.00 12.09
C TYR A 210 6.45 -28.69 13.58
N THR A 211 5.64 -29.49 14.30
CA THR A 211 6.04 -30.78 14.92
C THR A 211 4.79 -31.56 15.38
N GLU A 212 4.73 -32.84 15.03
CA GLU A 212 4.06 -33.95 15.75
C GLU A 212 2.62 -33.75 16.25
N ASP A 213 1.63 -33.95 15.39
CA ASP A 213 0.57 -34.93 15.62
C ASP A 213 -0.27 -35.12 14.35
N ASN A 214 -0.67 -36.35 14.08
CA ASN A 214 -1.41 -36.78 12.88
C ASN A 214 -2.86 -36.23 12.77
N LYS A 215 -3.12 -34.98 13.19
CA LYS A 215 -4.44 -34.33 13.14
C LYS A 215 -4.42 -32.80 12.92
N GLU A 216 -3.33 -32.20 12.45
CA GLU A 216 -3.37 -30.79 12.04
C GLU A 216 -3.84 -30.65 10.58
N ASN A 217 -5.14 -30.42 10.43
CA ASN A 217 -5.74 -29.97 9.18
C ASN A 217 -5.00 -28.71 8.71
N GLU A 218 -4.37 -28.78 7.53
CA GLU A 218 -3.91 -27.61 6.80
C GLU A 218 -4.99 -26.54 6.81
N ARG A 219 -4.66 -25.32 7.25
CA ARG A 219 -5.59 -24.19 7.15
C ARG A 219 -5.69 -23.79 5.68
N ILE A 220 -6.60 -24.43 4.97
CA ILE A 220 -7.00 -24.07 3.62
C ILE A 220 -7.83 -22.80 3.71
N LEU A 221 -7.24 -21.67 3.33
CA LEU A 221 -7.98 -20.43 3.15
C LEU A 221 -8.59 -20.42 1.76
N HIS A 222 -9.92 -20.42 1.71
CA HIS A 222 -10.71 -20.34 0.48
C HIS A 222 -10.91 -18.90 -0.02
N GLU A 223 -10.02 -17.96 0.35
CA GLU A 223 -10.07 -16.55 -0.08
C GLU A 223 -10.07 -16.40 -1.61
N TYR A 224 -9.45 -17.36 -2.31
CA TYR A 224 -9.37 -17.40 -3.77
C TYR A 224 -10.41 -18.29 -4.45
N LYS A 225 -11.33 -18.89 -3.67
CA LYS A 225 -12.35 -19.78 -4.21
C LYS A 225 -13.24 -19.02 -5.20
N GLY A 226 -13.46 -19.63 -6.36
CA GLY A 226 -14.25 -19.03 -7.45
C GLY A 226 -13.46 -18.15 -8.42
N TYR A 227 -12.17 -17.89 -8.16
CA TYR A 227 -11.30 -17.22 -9.11
C TYR A 227 -10.38 -18.22 -9.82
N PRO A 228 -10.30 -18.20 -11.17
CA PRO A 228 -9.31 -18.97 -11.89
C PRO A 228 -7.88 -18.55 -11.49
N LEU A 229 -6.97 -19.52 -11.42
CA LEU A 229 -5.57 -19.29 -11.02
C LEU A 229 -4.90 -18.19 -11.86
N HIS A 230 -5.10 -18.22 -13.18
CA HIS A 230 -4.50 -17.25 -14.09
C HIS A 230 -4.94 -15.80 -13.78
N SER A 231 -6.17 -15.59 -13.29
CA SER A 231 -6.67 -14.26 -12.94
C SER A 231 -5.98 -13.71 -11.69
N ILE A 232 -5.68 -14.58 -10.72
CA ILE A 232 -4.92 -14.23 -9.50
C ILE A 232 -3.48 -13.89 -9.87
N VAL A 233 -2.84 -14.73 -10.67
CA VAL A 233 -1.48 -14.50 -11.17
C VAL A 233 -1.40 -13.22 -12.00
N GLU A 234 -2.40 -12.92 -12.84
CA GLU A 234 -2.47 -11.65 -13.57
C GLU A 234 -2.58 -10.46 -12.61
N SER A 235 -3.40 -10.57 -11.55
CA SER A 235 -3.51 -9.53 -10.52
C SER A 235 -2.16 -9.24 -9.85
N PHE A 236 -1.42 -10.29 -9.48
CA PHE A 236 -0.06 -10.19 -8.94
C PHE A 236 0.90 -9.57 -9.96
N ALA A 237 0.89 -10.02 -11.21
CA ALA A 237 1.73 -9.47 -12.27
C ALA A 237 1.49 -7.97 -12.47
N VAL A 238 0.23 -7.51 -12.40
CA VAL A 238 -0.10 -6.08 -12.45
C VAL A 238 0.45 -5.35 -11.22
N ALA A 239 0.32 -5.91 -10.01
CA ALA A 239 0.83 -5.30 -8.79
C ALA A 239 2.36 -5.14 -8.81
N PHE A 240 3.09 -6.21 -9.14
CA PHE A 240 4.56 -6.18 -9.19
C PHE A 240 5.07 -5.27 -10.30
N ARG A 241 4.44 -5.28 -11.49
CA ARG A 241 4.78 -4.35 -12.56
C ARG A 241 4.54 -2.89 -12.15
N SER A 242 3.49 -2.61 -11.37
CA SER A 242 3.27 -1.27 -10.83
C SER A 242 4.46 -0.80 -9.97
N TYR A 243 5.09 -1.65 -9.17
CA TYR A 243 6.28 -1.25 -8.40
C TYR A 243 7.46 -0.86 -9.29
N HIS A 244 7.69 -1.60 -10.38
CA HIS A 244 8.72 -1.23 -11.38
C HIS A 244 8.42 0.12 -12.04
N HIS A 245 7.15 0.42 -12.32
CA HIS A 245 6.75 1.74 -12.81
C HIS A 245 6.99 2.85 -11.77
N ILE A 246 6.72 2.62 -10.47
CA ILE A 246 7.02 3.66 -9.47
C ILE A 246 8.54 3.82 -9.34
N GLN A 247 9.34 2.75 -9.45
CA GLN A 247 10.80 2.84 -9.39
C GLN A 247 11.36 3.67 -10.56
N GLU A 248 10.90 3.42 -11.81
CA GLU A 248 11.29 4.25 -12.96
C GLU A 248 10.90 5.72 -12.73
N TYR A 249 9.70 5.96 -12.21
CA TYR A 249 9.24 7.31 -11.88
C TYR A 249 10.10 7.97 -10.80
N ALA A 250 10.39 7.27 -9.70
CA ALA A 250 11.16 7.77 -8.56
C ALA A 250 12.60 8.13 -8.95
N LEU A 251 13.30 7.25 -9.66
CA LEU A 251 14.68 7.49 -10.11
C LEU A 251 14.80 8.75 -10.97
N ARG A 252 13.83 9.00 -11.87
CA ARG A 252 13.81 10.21 -12.71
C ARG A 252 13.59 11.51 -11.92
N HIS A 253 13.08 11.42 -10.70
CA HIS A 253 12.80 12.57 -9.85
C HIS A 253 13.75 12.65 -8.64
N GLY A 254 14.83 11.87 -8.65
CA GLY A 254 15.83 11.85 -7.58
C GLY A 254 15.26 11.38 -6.25
N ILE A 255 14.34 10.41 -6.27
CA ILE A 255 13.72 9.81 -5.08
C ILE A 255 14.26 8.39 -4.91
N SER A 256 14.74 8.08 -3.71
CA SER A 256 15.21 6.74 -3.34
C SER A 256 14.08 5.96 -2.66
N ILE A 257 13.84 4.75 -3.15
CA ILE A 257 12.91 3.80 -2.54
C ILE A 257 13.69 2.54 -2.22
N THR A 258 13.61 2.06 -0.99
CA THR A 258 14.32 0.86 -0.51
C THR A 258 13.34 -0.10 0.15
N ASN A 259 13.60 -1.39 0.00
CA ASN A 259 12.82 -2.46 0.61
C ASN A 259 13.62 -3.07 1.77
N ALA A 260 13.21 -2.76 3.00
CA ALA A 260 13.77 -3.29 4.23
C ALA A 260 12.99 -4.51 4.76
N THR A 261 12.02 -5.02 4.00
CA THR A 261 11.29 -6.24 4.35
C THR A 261 12.10 -7.49 3.98
N PRO A 262 12.46 -8.36 4.94
CA PRO A 262 13.09 -9.65 4.64
C PRO A 262 12.18 -10.52 3.77
N GLU A 263 12.76 -11.29 2.85
CA GLU A 263 12.05 -12.25 1.98
C GLU A 263 10.89 -11.67 1.13
N SER A 264 10.77 -10.35 1.04
CA SER A 264 9.68 -9.74 0.30
C SER A 264 9.80 -10.02 -1.20
N PHE A 265 8.67 -10.34 -1.83
CA PHE A 265 8.58 -10.65 -3.25
C PHE A 265 8.71 -9.40 -4.13
N ILE A 266 8.71 -8.20 -3.54
CA ILE A 266 8.91 -6.95 -4.29
C ILE A 266 10.39 -6.84 -4.68
N ASP A 267 10.66 -7.01 -5.97
CA ASP A 267 11.98 -6.96 -6.60
C ASP A 267 12.29 -5.60 -7.26
N ALA A 268 11.32 -4.69 -7.31
CA ALA A 268 11.47 -3.38 -7.95
C ALA A 268 12.38 -2.40 -7.18
N PHE A 269 12.59 -2.61 -5.88
CA PHE A 269 13.31 -1.68 -5.00
C PHE A 269 14.56 -2.35 -4.42
N PRO A 270 15.72 -1.67 -4.34
CA PRO A 270 16.91 -2.18 -3.69
C PRO A 270 16.63 -2.72 -2.28
N ARG A 271 17.15 -3.91 -1.99
CA ARG A 271 17.07 -4.55 -0.68
C ARG A 271 18.06 -3.89 0.28
N VAL A 272 17.62 -3.61 1.50
CA VAL A 272 18.45 -3.13 2.61
C VAL A 272 18.08 -3.90 3.88
N LYS A 273 18.93 -3.90 4.90
CA LYS A 273 18.52 -4.32 6.25
C LYS A 273 17.94 -3.11 6.97
N ALA A 274 16.90 -3.31 7.78
CA ALA A 274 16.32 -2.23 8.56
C ALA A 274 17.36 -1.56 9.50
N GLU A 275 18.29 -2.36 10.03
CA GLU A 275 19.39 -1.93 10.89
C GLU A 275 20.30 -0.89 10.23
N ASP A 276 20.57 -1.06 8.93
CA ASP A 276 21.47 -0.18 8.19
C ASP A 276 20.84 1.21 7.90
N MET A 277 19.52 1.36 8.12
CA MET A 277 18.77 2.56 7.71
C MET A 277 18.68 3.65 8.77
N TYR A 278 19.15 3.37 9.99
CA TYR A 278 19.27 4.37 11.07
C TYR A 278 20.72 4.73 11.42
N GLY A 279 21.71 4.07 10.79
CA GLY A 279 23.15 4.19 11.08
C GLY A 279 23.95 5.21 10.26
N ALA A 280 23.32 6.18 9.62
CA ALA A 280 23.98 7.29 8.92
C ALA A 280 23.57 8.66 9.47
#